data_AF-A0A193BSB8-F1
#
_entry.id   AF-A0A193BSB8-F1
#
_cell.length_a   1.000
_cell.length_b   1.000
_cell.length_c   1.000
_cell.angle_alpha   90.00
_cell.angle_beta   90.00
_cell.angle_gamma   90.00
#
_symmetry.space_group_name_H-M   'P 1'
#
loop_
_entity.id
_entity.type
_entity.pdbx_description
1 polymer ?
#
loop_
_entity_poly.entity_id
_entity_poly.type
_entity_poly.pdbx_seq_one_letter_code
_entity_poly.pdbx_strand_id
1 'polypeptide(L)'
;MGDYDKGLELLRLLGGVEDPAVLQLFESVQATDFGEEAVAFVYGGVYQRPGLSLAQRQLVTVAALEALGYAEAQLRFHRTAVTNVGGDLDSGDETTRRLRLIAVYTAKGGVAPELSDVLREARDAGELREAIEAILHLAVYVGFPAALNALGAARTLTSDEHRERA
;
A
#
# COMPACT_ATOMS: atom_id res chain seq x y z
N MET A 1 10.86 20.35 7.56
CA MET A 1 11.48 19.13 7.01
C MET A 1 10.87 18.89 5.63
N GLY A 2 11.71 18.72 4.60
CA GLY A 2 11.24 18.50 3.23
C GLY A 2 10.61 17.12 3.06
N ASP A 3 9.92 16.88 1.94
CA ASP A 3 9.25 15.60 1.72
C ASP A 3 10.27 14.46 1.48
N TYR A 4 11.41 14.75 0.85
CA TYR A 4 12.53 13.80 0.78
C TYR A 4 13.04 13.42 2.18
N ASP A 5 13.30 14.39 3.05
CA ASP A 5 13.78 14.11 4.41
C ASP A 5 12.81 13.23 5.20
N LYS A 6 11.49 13.49 5.10
CA LYS A 6 10.45 12.67 5.74
C LYS A 6 10.42 11.27 5.16
N GLY A 7 10.53 11.17 3.84
CA GLY A 7 10.56 9.90 3.13
C GLY A 7 11.78 9.07 3.53
N LEU A 8 12.95 9.71 3.64
CA LEU A 8 14.20 9.07 4.03
C LEU A 8 14.16 8.59 5.48
N GLU A 9 13.66 9.40 6.41
CA GLU A 9 13.46 9.00 7.81
C GLU A 9 12.54 7.77 7.90
N LEU A 10 11.40 7.79 7.20
CA LEU A 10 10.49 6.66 7.18
C LEU A 10 11.15 5.44 6.54
N LEU A 11 11.83 5.58 5.41
CA LEU A 11 12.48 4.47 4.73
C LEU A 11 13.55 3.79 5.62
N ARG A 12 14.31 4.58 6.38
CA ARG A 12 15.27 4.08 7.38
C ARG A 12 14.57 3.33 8.51
N LEU A 13 13.47 3.86 9.03
CA LEU A 13 12.65 3.19 10.04
C LEU A 13 12.12 1.84 9.52
N LEU A 14 11.56 1.82 8.31
CA LEU A 14 11.04 0.60 7.68
C LEU A 14 12.15 -0.43 7.46
N GLY A 15 13.33 0.01 6.99
CA GLY A 15 14.47 -0.88 6.77
C GLY A 15 15.21 -1.30 8.04
N GLY A 16 15.08 -0.54 9.13
CA GLY A 16 15.91 -0.72 10.33
C GLY A 16 17.40 -0.43 10.08
N VAL A 17 17.71 0.42 9.09
CA VAL A 17 19.08 0.71 8.64
C VAL A 17 19.26 2.19 8.32
N GLU A 18 20.46 2.72 8.55
CA GLU A 18 20.81 4.12 8.26
C GLU A 18 20.97 4.40 6.76
N ASP A 19 21.41 3.42 5.99
CA ASP A 19 21.65 3.57 4.54
C ASP A 19 20.83 2.54 3.75
N PRO A 20 19.63 2.91 3.26
CA PRO A 20 18.75 2.01 2.52
C PRO A 20 19.33 1.59 1.16
N ALA A 21 19.39 0.29 0.90
CA ALA A 21 19.95 -0.28 -0.34
C ALA A 21 19.31 0.24 -1.64
N VAL A 22 18.06 0.71 -1.60
CA VAL A 22 17.38 1.30 -2.77
C VAL A 22 18.05 2.60 -3.24
N LEU A 23 18.64 3.38 -2.33
CA LEU A 23 19.36 4.60 -2.70
C LEU A 23 20.68 4.27 -3.40
N GLN A 24 21.43 3.31 -2.84
CA GLN A 24 22.66 2.80 -3.46
C GLN A 24 22.39 2.24 -4.86
N LEU A 25 21.23 1.59 -5.06
CA LEU A 25 20.83 1.09 -6.37
C LEU A 25 20.69 2.22 -7.39
N PHE A 26 19.97 3.29 -7.06
CA PHE A 26 19.79 4.44 -7.96
C PHE A 26 21.10 5.19 -8.21
N GLU A 27 21.94 5.35 -7.18
CA GLU A 27 23.27 5.94 -7.32
C GLU A 27 24.16 5.13 -8.27
N SER A 28 24.13 3.79 -8.16
CA SER A 28 24.97 2.90 -8.99
C SER A 28 24.70 3.00 -10.49
N VAL A 29 23.51 3.46 -10.86
CA VAL A 29 23.10 3.71 -12.25
C VAL A 29 23.03 5.19 -12.61
N GLN A 30 23.59 6.07 -11.76
CA GLN A 30 23.63 7.54 -11.96
C GLN A 30 22.23 8.18 -12.06
N ALA A 31 21.24 7.65 -11.36
CA ALA A 31 19.86 8.12 -11.33
C ALA A 31 19.45 8.62 -9.93
N THR A 32 20.38 9.26 -9.21
CA THR A 32 20.16 9.75 -7.84
C THR A 32 19.00 10.74 -7.76
N ASP A 33 18.85 11.61 -8.77
CA ASP A 33 17.74 12.56 -8.89
C ASP A 33 16.38 11.86 -8.87
N PHE A 34 16.21 10.81 -9.69
CA PHE A 34 15.00 10.01 -9.70
C PHE A 34 14.81 9.25 -8.37
N GLY A 35 15.89 8.78 -7.76
CA GLY A 35 15.84 8.14 -6.44
C GLY A 35 15.30 9.07 -5.35
N GLU A 36 15.76 10.33 -5.34
CA GLU A 36 15.27 11.36 -4.41
C GLU A 36 13.80 11.69 -4.66
N GLU A 37 13.38 11.86 -5.92
CA GLU A 37 11.99 12.09 -6.29
C GLU A 37 11.09 10.91 -5.87
N ALA A 38 11.53 9.67 -6.12
CA ALA A 38 10.80 8.48 -5.74
C ALA A 38 10.64 8.38 -4.21
N VAL A 39 11.69 8.68 -3.44
CA VAL A 39 11.61 8.67 -1.97
C VAL A 39 10.67 9.76 -1.45
N ALA A 40 10.79 10.99 -1.98
CA ALA A 40 9.92 12.10 -1.61
C ALA A 40 8.45 11.78 -1.92
N PHE A 41 8.16 11.21 -3.09
CA PHE A 41 6.79 10.89 -3.49
C PHE A 41 6.22 9.69 -2.73
N VAL A 42 6.93 8.55 -2.72
CA VAL A 42 6.41 7.31 -2.12
C VAL A 42 6.37 7.44 -0.60
N TYR A 43 7.53 7.65 0.04
CA TYR A 43 7.64 7.62 1.50
C TYR A 43 7.33 8.99 2.13
N GLY A 44 7.69 10.09 1.45
CA GLY A 44 7.39 11.45 1.90
C GLY A 44 5.96 11.91 1.61
N GLY A 45 5.26 11.24 0.69
CA GLY A 45 3.90 11.60 0.25
C GLY A 45 2.89 10.49 0.50
N VAL A 46 2.92 9.42 -0.31
CA VAL A 46 1.89 8.35 -0.29
C VAL A 46 1.75 7.72 1.10
N TYR A 47 2.86 7.39 1.76
CA TYR A 47 2.86 6.82 3.11
C TYR A 47 2.33 7.76 4.20
N GLN A 48 2.41 9.09 3.98
CA GLN A 48 2.01 10.10 4.95
C GLN A 48 0.51 10.38 4.96
N ARG A 49 -0.23 9.84 4.00
CA ARG A 49 -1.68 9.98 3.94
C ARG A 49 -2.32 9.36 5.20
N PRO A 50 -3.39 9.97 5.75
CA PRO A 50 -4.12 9.39 6.88
C PRO A 50 -4.96 8.19 6.42
N GLY A 51 -5.46 7.41 7.38
CA GLY A 51 -6.45 6.36 7.12
C GLY A 51 -5.90 4.94 7.21
N LEU A 52 -4.59 4.74 7.09
CA LEU A 52 -3.94 3.47 7.39
C LEU A 52 -2.75 3.68 8.32
N SER A 53 -2.60 2.77 9.29
CA SER A 53 -1.38 2.68 10.08
C SER A 53 -0.20 2.21 9.23
N LEU A 54 1.03 2.47 9.68
CA LEU A 54 2.23 1.95 9.00
C LEU A 54 2.18 0.42 8.91
N ALA A 55 1.76 -0.27 9.97
CA ALA A 55 1.61 -1.73 9.96
C ALA A 55 0.63 -2.19 8.86
N GLN A 56 -0.54 -1.56 8.74
CA GLN A 56 -1.51 -1.88 7.68
C GLN A 56 -0.92 -1.62 6.29
N ARG A 57 -0.22 -0.49 6.08
CA ARG A 57 0.46 -0.18 4.82
C ARG A 57 1.48 -1.26 4.43
N GLN A 58 2.27 -1.75 5.39
CA GLN A 58 3.22 -2.82 5.14
C GLN A 58 2.52 -4.15 4.84
N LEU A 59 1.45 -4.49 5.56
CA LEU A 59 0.70 -5.73 5.35
C LEU A 59 0.04 -5.79 3.97
N VAL A 60 -0.57 -4.70 3.50
CA VAL A 60 -1.15 -4.65 2.14
C VAL A 60 -0.07 -4.70 1.06
N THR A 61 1.07 -4.04 1.27
CA THR A 61 2.21 -4.11 0.35
C THR A 61 2.75 -5.54 0.26
N VAL A 62 2.95 -6.24 1.38
CA VAL A 62 3.38 -7.64 1.40
C VAL A 62 2.42 -8.53 0.61
N ALA A 63 1.11 -8.42 0.88
CA ALA A 63 0.10 -9.22 0.18
C ALA A 63 0.06 -8.96 -1.34
N ALA A 64 0.24 -7.71 -1.76
CA ALA A 64 0.32 -7.37 -3.17
C ALA A 64 1.59 -7.92 -3.83
N LEU A 65 2.76 -7.78 -3.18
CA LEU A 65 4.03 -8.29 -3.72
C LEU A 65 4.05 -9.82 -3.81
N GLU A 66 3.44 -10.52 -2.84
CA GLU A 66 3.23 -11.97 -2.89
C GLU A 66 2.36 -12.37 -4.10
N ALA A 67 1.28 -11.62 -4.36
CA ALA A 67 0.40 -11.86 -5.51
C ALA A 67 1.09 -11.58 -6.85
N LEU A 68 2.01 -10.62 -6.92
CA LEU A 68 2.82 -10.33 -8.12
C LEU A 68 3.87 -11.41 -8.40
N GLY A 69 4.49 -11.98 -7.36
CA GLY A 69 5.35 -13.16 -7.47
C GLY A 69 6.74 -12.96 -8.09
N TYR A 70 7.11 -11.74 -8.50
CA TYR A 70 8.43 -11.46 -9.11
C TYR A 70 9.33 -10.54 -8.27
N ALA A 71 8.79 -9.87 -7.25
CA ALA A 71 9.45 -8.77 -6.54
C ALA A 71 10.10 -9.21 -5.21
N GLU A 72 10.86 -10.30 -5.21
CA GLU A 72 11.37 -10.97 -4.01
C GLU A 72 12.22 -10.06 -3.08
N ALA A 73 13.07 -9.19 -3.62
CA ALA A 73 13.87 -8.26 -2.81
C ALA A 73 12.99 -7.25 -2.05
N GLN A 74 11.97 -6.70 -2.73
CA GLN A 74 10.97 -5.81 -2.12
C GLN A 74 10.13 -6.57 -1.10
N LEU A 75 9.71 -7.80 -1.39
CA LEU A 75 8.93 -8.62 -0.47
C LEU A 75 9.67 -8.87 0.85
N ARG A 76 10.97 -9.20 0.79
CA ARG A 76 11.79 -9.35 2.01
C ARG A 76 11.91 -8.05 2.80
N PHE A 77 12.12 -6.93 2.11
CA PHE A 77 12.17 -5.61 2.74
C PHE A 77 10.87 -5.32 3.49
N HIS A 78 9.72 -5.45 2.83
CA HIS A 78 8.42 -5.13 3.42
C HIS A 78 8.01 -6.10 4.54
N ARG A 79 8.38 -7.39 4.46
CA ARG A 79 8.20 -8.33 5.59
C ARG A 79 8.98 -7.89 6.84
N THR A 80 10.23 -7.47 6.66
CA THR A 80 11.05 -6.91 7.76
C THR A 80 10.42 -5.63 8.28
N ALA A 81 9.94 -4.77 7.39
CA ALA A 81 9.31 -3.51 7.72
C ALA A 81 8.04 -3.68 8.56
N VAL A 82 7.23 -4.73 8.34
CA VAL A 82 6.09 -5.07 9.21
C VAL A 82 6.55 -5.18 10.67
N THR A 83 7.59 -5.95 10.94
CA THR A 83 8.14 -6.13 12.29
C THR A 83 8.70 -4.82 12.86
N ASN A 84 9.44 -4.05 12.06
CA ASN A 84 10.07 -2.80 12.49
C ASN A 84 9.05 -1.73 12.92
N VAL A 85 7.83 -1.77 12.38
CA VAL A 85 6.73 -0.86 12.76
C VAL A 85 5.74 -1.50 13.74
N GLY A 86 6.09 -2.63 14.36
CA GLY A 86 5.28 -3.32 15.37
C GLY A 86 4.04 -4.03 14.83
N GLY A 87 4.01 -4.35 13.53
CA GLY A 87 2.95 -5.15 12.92
C GLY A 87 3.16 -6.66 13.09
N ASP A 88 2.10 -7.42 12.82
CA ASP A 88 2.08 -8.88 12.86
C ASP A 88 1.68 -9.43 11.49
N LEU A 89 2.60 -10.16 10.83
CA LEU A 89 2.38 -10.80 9.53
C LEU A 89 1.31 -11.90 9.59
N ASP A 90 1.12 -12.50 10.76
CA ASP A 90 0.20 -13.61 10.98
C ASP A 90 -1.14 -13.12 11.56
N SER A 91 -1.35 -11.79 11.65
CA SER A 91 -2.61 -11.24 12.15
C SER A 91 -3.79 -11.78 11.36
N GLY A 92 -4.66 -12.49 12.07
CA GLY A 92 -5.90 -13.07 11.56
C GLY A 92 -7.12 -12.18 11.81
N ASP A 93 -6.93 -10.93 12.22
CA ASP A 93 -8.07 -10.02 12.41
C ASP A 93 -8.78 -9.74 11.09
N GLU A 94 -10.10 -9.55 11.17
CA GLU A 94 -10.96 -9.48 9.99
C GLU A 94 -10.72 -8.22 9.14
N THR A 95 -10.25 -7.13 9.75
CA THR A 95 -9.86 -5.91 9.02
C THR A 95 -8.63 -6.18 8.18
N THR A 96 -7.59 -6.74 8.80
CA THR A 96 -6.35 -7.12 8.11
C THR A 96 -6.61 -8.14 7.01
N ARG A 97 -7.48 -9.13 7.25
CA ARG A 97 -7.89 -10.10 6.21
C ARG A 97 -8.46 -9.40 4.98
N ARG A 98 -9.43 -8.50 5.16
CA ARG A 98 -10.07 -7.76 4.06
C ARG A 98 -9.09 -6.86 3.32
N LEU A 99 -8.25 -6.10 4.04
CA LEU A 99 -7.22 -5.25 3.44
C LEU A 99 -6.22 -6.07 2.59
N ARG A 100 -5.77 -7.23 3.07
CA ARG A 100 -4.87 -8.12 2.31
C ARG A 100 -5.54 -8.69 1.07
N LEU A 101 -6.80 -9.10 1.15
CA LEU A 101 -7.56 -9.58 -0.02
C LEU A 101 -7.75 -8.48 -1.06
N ILE A 102 -8.10 -7.26 -0.64
CA ILE A 102 -8.16 -6.09 -1.52
C ILE A 102 -6.82 -5.89 -2.22
N ALA A 103 -5.71 -6.01 -1.48
CA ALA A 103 -4.38 -5.90 -2.05
C ALA A 103 -4.06 -6.96 -3.10
N VAL A 104 -4.39 -8.23 -2.81
CA VAL A 104 -4.20 -9.35 -3.73
C VAL A 104 -5.00 -9.14 -5.03
N TYR A 105 -6.28 -8.78 -4.93
CA TYR A 105 -7.11 -8.59 -6.12
C TYR A 105 -6.75 -7.32 -6.89
N THR A 106 -6.28 -6.27 -6.21
CA THR A 106 -5.72 -5.08 -6.85
C THR A 106 -4.46 -5.45 -7.63
N ALA A 107 -3.54 -6.22 -7.04
CA ALA A 107 -2.33 -6.71 -7.72
C ALA A 107 -2.63 -7.59 -8.94
N LYS A 108 -3.74 -8.33 -8.92
CA LYS A 108 -4.22 -9.15 -10.06
C LYS A 108 -4.98 -8.34 -11.13
N GLY A 109 -4.86 -7.01 -11.12
CA GLY A 109 -5.40 -6.12 -12.15
C GLY A 109 -6.65 -5.34 -11.73
N GLY A 110 -7.16 -5.54 -10.51
CA GLY A 110 -8.22 -4.71 -9.92
C GLY A 110 -9.61 -4.89 -10.55
N VAL A 111 -9.84 -5.98 -11.28
CA VAL A 111 -11.10 -6.25 -12.00
C VAL A 111 -11.81 -7.54 -11.57
N ALA A 112 -11.22 -8.27 -10.62
CA ALA A 112 -11.79 -9.52 -10.13
C ALA A 112 -13.15 -9.27 -9.43
N PRO A 113 -14.20 -10.06 -9.70
CA PRO A 113 -15.49 -9.93 -9.01
C PRO A 113 -15.35 -9.99 -7.48
N GLU A 114 -14.45 -10.82 -6.99
CA GLU A 114 -14.14 -11.00 -5.57
C GLU A 114 -13.61 -9.71 -4.91
N LEU A 115 -12.98 -8.82 -5.69
CA LEU A 115 -12.63 -7.48 -5.19
C LEU A 115 -13.88 -6.68 -4.82
N SER A 116 -14.94 -6.78 -5.64
CA SER A 116 -16.18 -6.07 -5.34
C SER A 116 -16.87 -6.65 -4.11
N ASP A 117 -16.80 -7.95 -3.91
CA ASP A 117 -17.38 -8.62 -2.73
C ASP A 117 -16.66 -8.18 -1.45
N VAL A 118 -15.33 -8.24 -1.43
CA VAL A 118 -14.57 -7.82 -0.24
C VAL A 118 -14.68 -6.31 0.03
N LEU A 119 -14.85 -5.48 -1.00
CA LEU A 119 -15.11 -4.04 -0.83
C LEU A 119 -16.49 -3.77 -0.23
N ARG A 120 -17.52 -4.58 -0.56
CA ARG A 120 -18.82 -4.50 0.10
C ARG A 120 -18.73 -4.94 1.56
N GLU A 121 -17.99 -6.02 1.85
CA GLU A 121 -17.71 -6.44 3.23
C GLU A 121 -16.98 -5.33 4.03
N ALA A 122 -16.01 -4.65 3.41
CA ALA A 122 -15.34 -3.50 4.02
C ALA A 122 -16.31 -2.34 4.31
N ARG A 123 -17.18 -2.01 3.36
CA ARG A 123 -18.21 -0.98 3.55
C ARG A 123 -19.17 -1.34 4.68
N ASP A 124 -19.70 -2.55 4.69
CA ASP A 124 -20.74 -2.97 5.64
C ASP A 124 -20.19 -3.00 7.09
N ALA A 125 -18.88 -3.17 7.25
CA ALA A 125 -18.19 -3.03 8.54
C ALA A 125 -17.77 -1.58 8.89
N GLY A 126 -17.99 -0.61 8.00
CA GLY A 126 -17.62 0.79 8.21
C GLY A 126 -16.18 1.16 7.85
N GLU A 127 -15.49 0.33 7.07
CA GLU A 127 -14.05 0.42 6.75
C GLU A 127 -13.77 0.74 5.27
N LEU A 128 -14.77 1.27 4.55
CA LEU A 128 -14.62 1.59 3.13
C LEU A 128 -13.50 2.62 2.88
N ARG A 129 -13.25 3.53 3.85
CA ARG A 129 -12.19 4.54 3.72
C ARG A 129 -10.80 3.89 3.78
N GLU A 130 -10.60 2.97 4.70
CA GLU A 130 -9.37 2.18 4.87
C GLU A 130 -9.11 1.34 3.61
N ALA A 131 -10.15 0.73 3.05
CA ALA A 131 -10.08 -0.02 1.79
C ALA A 131 -9.65 0.87 0.60
N ILE A 132 -10.25 2.06 0.45
CA ILE A 132 -9.87 3.01 -0.61
C ILE A 132 -8.42 3.48 -0.42
N GLU A 133 -8.01 3.76 0.82
CA GLU A 133 -6.64 4.17 1.13
C GLU A 133 -5.63 3.06 0.83
N ALA A 134 -5.98 1.79 1.06
CA ALA A 134 -5.14 0.65 0.66
C ALA A 134 -4.97 0.59 -0.87
N ILE A 135 -6.02 0.81 -1.65
CA ILE A 135 -5.93 0.83 -3.11
C ILE A 135 -5.02 1.98 -3.60
N LEU A 136 -5.18 3.17 -3.02
CA LEU A 136 -4.34 4.34 -3.35
C LEU A 136 -2.87 4.08 -3.00
N HIS A 137 -2.61 3.52 -1.82
CA HIS A 137 -1.27 3.12 -1.38
C HIS A 137 -0.62 2.13 -2.35
N LEU A 138 -1.39 1.19 -2.88
CA LEU A 138 -0.89 0.15 -3.77
C LEU A 138 -0.56 0.64 -5.19
N ALA A 139 -0.95 1.86 -5.59
CA ALA A 139 -0.65 2.40 -6.91
C ALA A 139 0.85 2.40 -7.25
N VAL A 140 1.71 2.59 -6.25
CA VAL A 140 3.18 2.59 -6.42
C VAL A 140 3.80 1.18 -6.44
N TYR A 141 3.03 0.16 -6.06
CA TYR A 141 3.48 -1.24 -6.00
C TYR A 141 2.94 -2.09 -7.15
N VAL A 142 1.66 -1.90 -7.49
CA VAL A 142 0.96 -2.69 -8.50
C VAL A 142 0.77 -1.92 -9.82
N GLY A 143 1.18 -0.66 -9.84
CA GLY A 143 0.99 0.25 -10.97
C GLY A 143 -0.37 0.94 -10.98
N PHE A 144 -0.37 2.14 -11.58
CA PHE A 144 -1.54 3.01 -11.64
C PHE A 144 -2.78 2.37 -12.32
N PRO A 145 -2.66 1.63 -13.45
CA PRO A 145 -3.83 1.04 -14.10
C PRO A 145 -4.63 0.07 -13.22
N ALA A 146 -3.93 -0.80 -12.49
CA ALA A 146 -4.58 -1.77 -11.60
C ALA A 146 -5.26 -1.09 -10.40
N ALA A 147 -4.61 -0.08 -9.82
CA ALA A 147 -5.22 0.73 -8.76
C ALA A 147 -6.45 1.51 -9.26
N LEU A 148 -6.42 2.09 -10.46
CA LEU A 148 -7.58 2.79 -11.04
C LEU A 148 -8.76 1.85 -11.28
N ASN A 149 -8.52 0.63 -11.75
CA ASN A 149 -9.58 -0.37 -11.89
C ASN A 149 -10.24 -0.67 -10.54
N ALA A 150 -9.42 -0.90 -9.50
CA ALA A 150 -9.91 -1.16 -8.15
C ALA A 150 -10.69 0.03 -7.55
N LEU A 151 -10.23 1.27 -7.78
CA LEU A 151 -10.98 2.48 -7.40
C LEU A 151 -12.30 2.59 -8.15
N GLY A 152 -12.35 2.17 -9.41
CA GLY A 152 -13.58 2.08 -10.20
C GLY A 152 -14.63 1.18 -9.56
N ALA A 153 -14.20 0.02 -9.02
CA ALA A 153 -15.07 -0.86 -8.26
C ALA A 153 -15.57 -0.20 -6.96
N ALA A 154 -14.66 0.38 -6.17
CA ALA A 154 -14.99 1.05 -4.91
C ALA A 154 -15.93 2.26 -5.09
N ARG A 155 -15.81 3.00 -6.21
CA ARG A 155 -16.66 4.16 -6.53
C ARG A 155 -18.16 3.82 -6.51
N THR A 156 -18.54 2.62 -6.96
CA THR A 156 -19.95 2.21 -6.98
C THR A 156 -20.57 2.18 -5.58
N LEU A 157 -19.75 1.92 -4.56
CA LEU A 157 -20.18 1.78 -3.18
C LEU A 157 -20.31 3.13 -2.47
N THR A 158 -19.49 4.12 -2.84
CA THR A 158 -19.58 5.47 -2.27
C THR A 158 -20.79 6.24 -2.80
N SER A 159 -21.26 5.94 -4.01
CA SER A 159 -22.49 6.52 -4.55
C SER A 159 -23.75 5.99 -3.88
N ASP A 160 -23.73 4.75 -3.40
CA ASP A 160 -24.87 4.14 -2.70
C ASP A 160 -25.05 4.74 -1.29
N GLU A 161 -23.96 4.99 -0.56
CA GLU A 161 -24.00 5.65 0.76
C GLU A 161 -24.67 7.03 0.72
N HIS A 162 -24.45 7.81 -0.35
CA HIS A 162 -25.10 9.12 -0.51
C HIS A 162 -26.59 9.02 -0.82
N ARG A 163 -27.06 7.92 -1.42
CA ARG A 163 -28.47 7.69 -1.72
C ARG A 163 -29.24 7.15 -0.51
N GLU A 164 -28.62 6.33 0.33
CA GLU A 164 -29.25 5.80 1.55
C GLU A 164 -29.36 6.83 2.68
N ARG A 165 -28.55 7.89 2.64
CA ARG A 165 -28.54 8.98 3.63
C ARG A 165 -29.39 10.20 3.23
N ALA A 166 -30.00 10.21 2.04
CA ALA A 166 -30.82 11.31 1.50
C ALA A 166 -32.30 10.99 1.61
#